data_AF-M9LZA5-F1
#
_entry.id   AF-M9LZA5-F1
#
_cell.length_a   1.000
_cell.length_b   1.000
_cell.length_c   1.000
_cell.angle_alpha   90.00
_cell.angle_beta   90.00
_cell.angle_gamma   90.00
#
_symmetry.space_group_name_H-M   'P 1'
#
loop_
_entity.id
_entity.type
_entity.pdbx_description
1 polymer ?
#
loop_
_entity_poly.entity_id
_entity_poly.type
_entity_poly.pdbx_seq_one_letter_code
_entity_poly.pdbx_strand_id
1 'polypeptide(L)'
;MEIITPKGKSSFLELQRNATIRDGVVYDAQGVDKSHRAELVVRATEKQHRALKVVGELSIHEVENGGFVFALFDSCRTMEECFPSLSQSDLARLMFIGTYTGYKDGRLQHDNGTIIGRKQLEALVGMSRARFSEFYRKLIAEEIIREEGEELYMNPSVFYRGVLKDSENKLEEFQHTRMFRKTVRELYHAYGGRTIKQLAIIYAVLPFVNFRSEMERPTVPPSPRHERELACE
;
A
#
# COMPACT_ATOMS: atom_id res chain seq x y z
N MET A 1 -34.91 40.43 5.78
CA MET A 1 -33.72 40.63 4.95
C MET A 1 -32.92 41.77 5.55
N GLU A 2 -31.87 41.47 6.33
CA GLU A 2 -30.98 42.51 6.84
C GLU A 2 -30.08 43.01 5.71
N ILE A 3 -30.16 44.32 5.44
CA ILE A 3 -29.37 44.96 4.40
C ILE A 3 -27.98 45.22 4.97
N ILE A 4 -26.97 44.52 4.44
CA ILE A 4 -25.57 44.72 4.82
C ILE A 4 -25.18 46.16 4.49
N THR A 5 -24.80 46.93 5.52
CA THR A 5 -24.35 48.32 5.37
C THR A 5 -23.08 48.39 4.51
N PRO A 6 -22.81 49.51 3.81
CA PRO A 6 -21.61 49.66 2.97
C PRO A 6 -20.30 49.37 3.73
N LYS A 7 -20.23 49.75 5.01
CA LYS A 7 -19.11 49.41 5.91
C LYS A 7 -19.01 47.90 6.20
N GLY A 8 -20.14 47.22 6.38
CA GLY A 8 -20.19 45.77 6.53
C GLY A 8 -19.71 45.02 5.28
N LYS A 9 -20.01 45.53 4.08
CA LYS A 9 -19.51 44.96 2.81
C LYS A 9 -17.99 45.10 2.66
N SER A 10 -17.42 46.26 2.96
CA SER A 10 -15.96 46.45 2.90
C SER A 10 -15.22 45.57 3.91
N SER A 11 -15.73 45.47 5.14
CA SER A 11 -15.15 44.60 6.17
C SER A 11 -15.19 43.12 5.79
N PHE A 12 -16.25 42.66 5.10
CA PHE A 12 -16.34 41.30 4.60
C PHE A 12 -15.38 41.02 3.44
N LEU A 13 -15.19 41.99 2.54
CA LEU A 13 -14.22 41.91 1.44
C LEU A 13 -12.77 41.89 1.94
N GLU A 14 -12.47 42.61 3.02
CA GLU A 14 -11.15 42.57 3.69
C GLU A 14 -10.90 41.21 4.36
N LEU A 15 -11.92 40.65 5.02
CA LEU A 15 -11.86 39.30 5.58
C LEU A 15 -11.59 38.27 4.47
N GLN A 16 -12.27 38.38 3.33
CA GLN A 16 -12.09 37.46 2.20
C GLN A 16 -10.67 37.50 1.60
N ARG A 17 -10.00 38.67 1.63
CA ARG A 17 -8.67 38.85 1.03
C ARG A 17 -7.52 38.52 1.96
N ASN A 18 -7.69 38.76 3.27
CA ASN A 18 -6.57 38.77 4.23
C ASN A 18 -6.74 37.79 5.40
N ALA A 19 -7.81 37.00 5.44
CA ALA A 19 -7.99 36.02 6.51
C ALA A 19 -6.97 34.88 6.42
N THR A 20 -6.58 34.37 7.58
CA THR A 20 -5.77 33.16 7.72
C THR A 20 -6.58 32.07 8.40
N ILE A 21 -6.49 30.84 7.90
CA ILE A 21 -7.19 29.68 8.46
C ILE A 21 -6.16 28.86 9.22
N ARG A 22 -6.41 28.60 10.50
CA ARG A 22 -5.62 27.67 11.33
C ARG A 22 -6.59 26.73 12.01
N ASP A 23 -6.39 25.42 11.83
CA ASP A 23 -7.20 24.36 12.45
C ASP A 23 -8.72 24.52 12.28
N GLY A 24 -9.17 25.03 11.13
CA GLY A 24 -10.59 25.24 10.82
C GLY A 24 -11.20 26.53 11.36
N VAL A 25 -10.41 27.36 12.05
CA VAL A 25 -10.83 28.67 12.59
C VAL A 25 -10.36 29.79 11.66
N VAL A 26 -11.24 30.76 11.38
CA VAL A 26 -10.98 31.89 10.49
C VAL A 26 -10.53 33.10 11.30
N TYR A 27 -9.28 33.53 11.11
CA TYR A 27 -8.71 34.72 11.75
C TYR A 27 -8.62 35.88 10.76
N ASP A 28 -8.92 37.10 11.20
CA ASP A 28 -8.64 38.31 10.43
C ASP A 28 -7.15 38.67 10.42
N ALA A 29 -6.78 39.73 9.69
CA ALA A 29 -5.39 40.18 9.58
C ALA A 29 -4.78 40.62 10.92
N GLN A 30 -5.61 40.86 11.94
CA GLN A 30 -5.24 41.24 13.29
C GLN A 30 -5.19 40.02 14.24
N GLY A 31 -5.45 38.81 13.73
CA GLY A 31 -5.44 37.57 14.51
C GLY A 31 -6.70 37.36 15.36
N VAL A 32 -7.79 38.06 15.07
CA VAL A 32 -9.06 37.93 15.79
C VAL A 32 -9.94 36.89 15.11
N ASP A 33 -10.54 35.99 15.90
CA ASP A 33 -11.47 34.96 15.43
C ASP A 33 -12.75 35.60 14.86
N LYS A 34 -13.06 35.27 13.60
CA LYS A 34 -14.25 35.69 12.86
C LYS A 34 -15.06 34.52 12.33
N SER A 35 -14.89 33.32 12.87
CA SER A 35 -15.56 32.09 12.44
C SER A 35 -17.09 32.17 12.50
N HIS A 36 -17.64 32.99 13.41
CA HIS A 36 -19.07 33.28 13.49
C HIS A 36 -19.63 34.14 12.33
N ARG A 37 -18.76 34.73 11.49
CA ARG A 37 -19.14 35.64 10.39
C ARG A 37 -18.85 35.07 9.00
N ALA A 38 -18.29 33.87 8.92
CA ALA A 38 -17.90 33.24 7.66
C ALA A 38 -18.15 31.73 7.71
N GLU A 39 -18.79 31.19 6.68
CA GLU A 39 -18.90 29.75 6.47
C GLU A 39 -17.78 29.28 5.55
N LEU A 40 -17.02 28.29 5.99
CA LEU A 40 -15.87 27.76 5.25
C LEU A 40 -16.35 26.73 4.24
N VAL A 41 -16.57 27.18 3.01
CA VAL A 41 -16.93 26.27 1.90
C VAL A 41 -15.65 25.84 1.19
N VAL A 42 -15.25 24.59 1.39
CA VAL A 42 -14.13 23.99 0.65
C VAL A 42 -14.53 23.87 -0.82
N ARG A 43 -13.97 24.73 -1.68
CA ARG A 43 -14.11 24.60 -3.12
C ARG A 43 -13.18 23.50 -3.63
N ALA A 44 -13.60 22.25 -3.47
CA ALA A 44 -12.96 21.13 -4.13
C ALA A 44 -13.45 21.04 -5.58
N THR A 45 -12.53 20.85 -6.50
CA THR A 45 -12.83 20.56 -7.91
C THR A 45 -13.50 19.18 -8.04
N GLU A 46 -14.25 18.95 -9.12
CA GLU A 46 -14.83 17.61 -9.39
C GLU A 46 -13.77 16.50 -9.38
N LYS A 47 -12.56 16.80 -9.88
CA LYS A 47 -11.44 15.87 -9.89
C LYS A 47 -10.99 15.51 -8.47
N GLN A 48 -10.97 16.47 -7.55
CA GLN A 48 -10.63 16.23 -6.14
C GLN A 48 -11.74 15.45 -5.42
N HIS A 49 -13.02 15.71 -5.70
CA HIS A 49 -14.12 14.92 -5.17
C HIS A 49 -14.09 13.47 -5.66
N ARG A 50 -13.82 13.24 -6.96
CA ARG A 50 -13.66 11.89 -7.51
C ARG A 50 -12.46 11.18 -6.90
N ALA A 51 -11.31 11.86 -6.79
CA ALA A 51 -10.13 11.28 -6.16
C ALA A 51 -10.39 10.91 -4.69
N LEU A 52 -11.04 11.77 -3.91
CA LEU A 52 -11.38 11.49 -2.52
C LEU A 52 -12.36 10.31 -2.40
N LYS A 53 -13.36 10.24 -3.28
CA LYS A 53 -14.31 9.11 -3.33
C LYS A 53 -13.61 7.80 -3.69
N VAL A 54 -12.75 7.80 -4.72
CA VAL A 54 -11.95 6.64 -5.14
C VAL A 54 -11.01 6.19 -4.02
N VAL A 55 -10.33 7.12 -3.34
CA VAL A 55 -9.47 6.81 -2.19
C VAL A 55 -10.29 6.23 -1.03
N GLY A 56 -11.48 6.78 -0.76
CA GLY A 56 -12.39 6.26 0.26
C GLY A 56 -12.88 4.84 -0.06
N GLU A 57 -13.33 4.60 -1.29
CA GLU A 57 -13.77 3.29 -1.78
C GLU A 57 -12.62 2.26 -1.74
N LEU A 58 -11.41 2.65 -2.15
CA LEU A 58 -10.21 1.83 -2.02
C LEU A 58 -9.90 1.51 -0.56
N SER A 59 -9.99 2.50 0.33
CA SER A 59 -9.72 2.31 1.77
C SER A 59 -10.72 1.34 2.42
N ILE A 60 -12.00 1.44 2.04
CA ILE A 60 -13.05 0.50 2.48
C ILE A 60 -12.72 -0.91 1.97
N HIS A 61 -12.43 -1.04 0.68
CA HIS A 61 -12.09 -2.33 0.06
C HIS A 61 -10.82 -2.94 0.67
N GLU A 62 -9.83 -2.13 1.05
CA GLU A 62 -8.62 -2.57 1.75
C GLU A 62 -8.95 -3.18 3.11
N VAL A 63 -9.83 -2.54 3.90
CA VAL A 63 -10.28 -3.06 5.21
C VAL A 63 -11.07 -4.36 5.04
N GLU A 64 -12.02 -4.41 4.10
CA GLU A 64 -12.87 -5.58 3.84
C GLU A 64 -12.08 -6.82 3.39
N ASN A 65 -10.93 -6.60 2.74
CA ASN A 65 -10.05 -7.67 2.24
C ASN A 65 -8.88 -8.01 3.19
N GLY A 66 -8.89 -7.47 4.41
CA GLY A 66 -7.89 -7.77 5.44
C GLY A 66 -6.52 -7.14 5.17
N GLY A 67 -6.49 -6.06 4.37
CA GLY A 67 -5.30 -5.36 3.92
C GLY A 67 -4.63 -6.01 2.71
N PHE A 68 -3.47 -5.45 2.34
CA PHE A 68 -2.67 -5.91 1.21
C PHE A 68 -1.22 -6.20 1.60
N VAL A 69 -0.54 -6.97 0.77
CA VAL A 69 0.92 -7.17 0.80
C VAL A 69 1.46 -6.77 -0.57
N PHE A 70 2.60 -6.08 -0.59
CA PHE A 70 3.32 -5.80 -1.82
C PHE A 70 4.15 -7.02 -2.22
N ALA A 71 3.90 -7.54 -3.41
CA ALA A 71 4.83 -8.44 -4.10
C ALA A 71 5.80 -7.56 -4.91
N LEU A 72 7.11 -7.67 -4.63
CA LEU A 72 8.15 -6.87 -5.28
C LEU A 72 8.81 -7.68 -6.41
N PHE A 73 9.11 -7.02 -7.52
CA PHE A 73 9.76 -7.60 -8.70
C PHE A 73 10.95 -6.75 -9.13
N ASP A 74 12.01 -7.40 -9.59
CA ASP A 74 13.10 -6.73 -10.28
C ASP A 74 12.69 -6.39 -11.72
N SER A 75 13.22 -5.29 -12.24
CA SER A 75 12.88 -4.71 -13.54
C SER A 75 12.93 -5.78 -14.64
N CYS A 76 11.78 -6.05 -15.27
CA CYS A 76 11.63 -7.01 -16.37
C CYS A 76 11.84 -8.50 -16.03
N ARG A 77 11.64 -8.94 -14.77
CA ARG A 77 11.66 -10.37 -14.42
C ARG A 77 10.36 -10.81 -13.74
N THR A 78 9.77 -11.88 -14.27
CA THR A 78 8.65 -12.61 -13.66
C THR A 78 9.12 -13.33 -12.39
N MET A 79 8.19 -13.68 -11.49
CA MET A 79 8.52 -14.43 -10.26
C MET A 79 9.24 -15.76 -10.56
N GLU A 80 8.92 -16.39 -11.69
CA GLU A 80 9.58 -17.60 -12.20
C GLU A 80 11.06 -17.36 -12.52
N GLU A 81 11.40 -16.16 -12.99
CA GLU A 81 12.78 -15.76 -13.30
C GLU A 81 13.54 -15.30 -12.05
N CYS A 82 12.85 -14.74 -11.05
CA CYS A 82 13.46 -14.37 -9.76
C CYS A 82 13.85 -15.61 -8.95
N PHE A 83 13.05 -16.68 -9.00
CA PHE A 83 13.25 -17.88 -8.20
C PHE A 83 13.23 -19.15 -9.07
N PRO A 84 14.28 -19.40 -9.86
CA PRO A 84 14.30 -20.49 -10.84
C PRO A 84 14.27 -21.89 -10.19
N SER A 85 14.62 -22.02 -8.90
CA SER A 85 14.53 -23.29 -8.17
C SER A 85 13.11 -23.66 -7.73
N LEU A 86 12.18 -22.69 -7.76
CA LEU A 86 10.78 -22.89 -7.37
C LEU A 86 9.96 -23.33 -8.58
N SER A 87 9.22 -24.43 -8.42
CA SER A 87 8.22 -24.81 -9.41
C SER A 87 7.02 -23.85 -9.38
N GLN A 88 6.20 -23.83 -10.41
CA GLN A 88 4.91 -23.09 -10.39
C GLN A 88 4.07 -23.39 -9.15
N SER A 89 4.03 -24.65 -8.75
CA SER A 89 3.33 -25.11 -7.56
C SER A 89 3.92 -24.53 -6.26
N ASP A 90 5.24 -24.30 -6.24
CA ASP A 90 5.96 -23.68 -5.13
C ASP A 90 5.72 -22.16 -5.12
N LEU A 91 5.70 -21.50 -6.28
CA LEU A 91 5.38 -20.08 -6.43
C LEU A 91 3.97 -19.74 -5.94
N ALA A 92 2.97 -20.56 -6.29
CA ALA A 92 1.60 -20.36 -5.78
C ALA A 92 1.54 -20.45 -4.25
N ARG A 93 2.31 -21.37 -3.65
CA ARG A 93 2.43 -21.49 -2.19
C ARG A 93 3.18 -20.33 -1.58
N LEU A 94 4.23 -19.85 -2.24
CA LEU A 94 4.99 -18.69 -1.81
C LEU A 94 4.10 -17.44 -1.75
N MET A 95 3.29 -17.20 -2.78
CA MET A 95 2.33 -16.09 -2.81
C MET A 95 1.32 -16.19 -1.67
N PHE A 96 0.83 -17.40 -1.38
CA PHE A 96 -0.04 -17.67 -0.24
C PHE A 96 0.66 -17.39 1.10
N ILE A 97 1.89 -17.85 1.30
CA ILE A 97 2.69 -17.59 2.51
C ILE A 97 2.94 -16.08 2.68
N GLY A 98 3.23 -15.36 1.59
CA GLY A 98 3.43 -13.92 1.59
C GLY A 98 2.26 -13.16 2.21
N THR A 99 1.03 -13.68 2.15
CA THR A 99 -0.14 -13.07 2.80
C THR A 99 -0.08 -13.10 4.34
N TYR A 100 0.80 -13.91 4.94
CA TYR A 100 1.01 -13.99 6.39
C TYR A 100 2.16 -13.12 6.87
N THR A 101 2.75 -12.30 5.99
CA THR A 101 3.78 -11.32 6.37
C THR A 101 3.21 -10.30 7.36
N GLY A 102 3.90 -10.16 8.49
CA GLY A 102 3.63 -9.20 9.55
C GLY A 102 3.85 -7.76 9.10
N TYR A 103 3.26 -6.82 9.83
CA TYR A 103 3.32 -5.40 9.48
C TYR A 103 4.69 -4.83 9.89
N LYS A 104 5.43 -4.26 8.93
CA LYS A 104 6.77 -3.66 9.04
C LYS A 104 7.92 -4.63 9.38
N ASP A 105 7.71 -5.60 10.26
CA ASP A 105 8.75 -6.51 10.76
C ASP A 105 9.09 -7.66 9.80
N GLY A 106 8.20 -8.00 8.87
CA GLY A 106 8.34 -9.14 7.98
C GLY A 106 8.10 -10.50 8.67
N ARG A 107 7.74 -10.53 9.96
CA ARG A 107 7.56 -11.77 10.72
C ARG A 107 6.31 -12.51 10.25
N LEU A 108 6.40 -13.82 10.02
CA LEU A 108 5.24 -14.61 9.64
C LEU A 108 4.29 -14.79 10.83
N GLN A 109 3.06 -14.31 10.68
CA GLN A 109 2.05 -14.37 11.73
C GLN A 109 0.63 -14.41 11.17
N HIS A 110 -0.28 -15.01 11.95
CA HIS A 110 -1.72 -14.97 11.71
C HIS A 110 -2.28 -13.56 11.97
N ASP A 111 -3.52 -13.31 11.54
CA ASP A 111 -4.16 -11.99 11.71
C ASP A 111 -4.38 -11.61 13.18
N ASN A 112 -4.42 -12.60 14.08
CA ASN A 112 -4.50 -12.41 15.52
C ASN A 112 -3.11 -12.17 16.18
N GLY A 113 -2.04 -12.09 15.40
CA GLY A 113 -0.67 -11.91 15.89
C GLY A 113 0.02 -13.20 16.38
N THR A 114 -0.63 -14.37 16.25
CA THR A 114 0.03 -15.64 16.55
C THR A 114 1.15 -15.90 15.55
N ILE A 115 2.37 -16.09 16.07
CA ILE A 115 3.58 -16.38 15.28
C ILE A 115 3.40 -17.71 14.52
N ILE A 116 3.89 -17.76 13.29
CA ILE A 116 3.93 -18.95 12.44
C ILE A 116 5.37 -19.46 12.40
N GLY A 117 5.64 -20.49 13.19
CA GLY A 117 6.88 -21.26 13.11
C GLY A 117 6.83 -22.33 12.02
N ARG A 118 7.94 -23.04 11.82
CA ARG A 118 8.10 -24.06 10.76
C ARG A 118 7.01 -25.14 10.74
N LYS A 119 6.62 -25.66 11.91
CA LYS A 119 5.56 -26.69 12.01
C LYS A 119 4.18 -26.16 11.62
N GLN A 120 3.87 -24.92 12.02
CA GLN A 120 2.61 -24.29 11.65
C GLN A 120 2.61 -23.96 10.16
N LEU A 121 3.75 -23.51 9.61
CA LEU A 121 3.90 -23.28 8.18
C LEU A 121 3.67 -24.55 7.36
N GLU A 122 4.20 -25.70 7.81
CA GLU A 122 3.94 -27.01 7.17
C GLU A 122 2.44 -27.33 7.11
N ALA A 123 1.74 -27.16 8.24
CA ALA A 123 0.31 -27.37 8.33
C ALA A 123 -0.46 -26.38 7.44
N LEU A 124 -0.02 -25.13 7.39
CA LEU A 124 -0.65 -24.04 6.65
C LEU A 124 -0.61 -24.28 5.14
N VAL A 125 0.53 -24.74 4.60
CA VAL A 125 0.66 -25.03 3.17
C VAL A 125 -0.01 -26.34 2.75
N GLY A 126 -0.33 -27.23 3.70
CA GLY A 126 -1.05 -28.48 3.45
C GLY A 126 -0.27 -29.47 2.56
N MET A 127 1.05 -29.54 2.71
CA MET A 127 1.92 -30.46 1.95
C MET A 127 2.29 -31.69 2.79
N SER A 128 2.72 -32.77 2.13
CA SER A 128 3.36 -33.86 2.85
C SER A 128 4.72 -33.42 3.39
N ARG A 129 5.11 -33.97 4.55
CA ARG A 129 6.37 -33.62 5.24
C ARG A 129 7.61 -33.65 4.35
N ALA A 130 7.72 -34.67 3.50
CA ALA A 130 8.85 -34.80 2.57
C ALA A 130 8.90 -33.63 1.56
N ARG A 131 7.75 -33.29 0.95
CA ARG A 131 7.66 -32.18 -0.01
C ARG A 131 7.83 -30.84 0.67
N PHE A 132 7.28 -30.67 1.87
CA PHE A 132 7.48 -29.45 2.66
C PHE A 132 8.96 -29.26 3.00
N SER A 133 9.67 -30.30 3.41
CA SER A 133 11.10 -30.21 3.72
C SER A 133 11.92 -29.75 2.51
N GLU A 134 11.61 -30.26 1.31
CA GLU A 134 12.25 -29.82 0.07
C GLU A 134 11.92 -28.36 -0.27
N PHE A 135 10.63 -28.00 -0.21
CA PHE A 135 10.16 -26.65 -0.47
C PHE A 135 10.77 -25.62 0.51
N TYR A 136 10.74 -25.93 1.80
CA TYR A 136 11.31 -25.08 2.84
C TYR A 136 12.81 -24.84 2.63
N ARG A 137 13.57 -25.88 2.25
CA ARG A 137 14.99 -25.74 1.91
C ARG A 137 15.20 -24.78 0.74
N LYS A 138 14.33 -24.79 -0.28
CA LYS A 138 14.39 -23.83 -1.38
C LYS A 138 14.12 -22.40 -0.90
N LEU A 139 13.14 -22.21 -0.02
CA LEU A 139 12.83 -20.88 0.55
C LEU A 139 14.01 -20.29 1.33
N ILE A 140 14.73 -21.11 2.10
CA ILE A 140 15.94 -20.67 2.81
C ILE A 140 17.09 -20.41 1.82
N ALA A 141 17.31 -21.30 0.85
CA ALA A 141 18.41 -21.19 -0.10
C ALA A 141 18.30 -19.96 -1.03
N GLU A 142 17.07 -19.58 -1.38
CA GLU A 142 16.75 -18.38 -2.17
C GLU A 142 16.60 -17.11 -1.30
N GLU A 143 16.94 -17.19 0.00
CA GLU A 143 16.84 -16.09 0.97
C GLU A 143 15.46 -15.43 1.05
N ILE A 144 14.40 -16.21 0.76
CA ILE A 144 13.01 -15.75 0.81
C ILE A 144 12.52 -15.70 2.26
N ILE A 145 12.89 -16.72 3.05
CA ILE A 145 12.61 -16.79 4.47
C ILE A 145 13.93 -16.92 5.22
N ARG A 146 14.04 -16.23 6.35
CA ARG A 146 15.08 -16.45 7.36
C ARG A 146 14.45 -17.00 8.65
N GLU A 147 15.18 -17.90 9.30
CA GLU A 147 14.78 -18.52 10.57
C GLU A 147 15.60 -17.91 11.70
N GLU A 148 14.92 -17.36 12.69
CA GLU A 148 15.53 -16.76 13.88
C GLU A 148 14.92 -17.44 15.11
N GLY A 149 15.58 -18.48 15.61
CA GLY A 149 15.03 -19.33 16.68
C GLY A 149 13.83 -20.13 16.19
N GLU A 150 12.66 -19.93 16.80
CA GLU A 150 11.39 -20.56 16.37
C GLU A 150 10.56 -19.68 15.44
N GLU A 151 11.00 -18.45 15.20
CA GLU A 151 10.31 -17.47 14.38
C GLU A 151 10.81 -17.48 12.93
N LEU A 152 9.89 -17.18 12.01
CA LEU A 152 10.18 -17.08 10.59
C LEU A 152 9.95 -15.65 10.12
N TYR A 153 10.89 -15.12 9.35
CA TYR A 153 10.82 -13.79 8.80
C TYR A 153 10.89 -13.85 7.27
N MET A 154 9.93 -13.19 6.63
CA MET A 154 9.89 -12.99 5.20
C MET A 154 10.88 -11.89 4.81
N ASN A 155 11.63 -12.13 3.75
CA ASN A 155 12.51 -11.12 3.20
C ASN A 155 11.67 -9.96 2.63
N PRO A 156 11.86 -8.71 3.13
CA PRO A 156 11.09 -7.55 2.70
C PRO A 156 11.32 -7.18 1.24
N SER A 157 12.43 -7.63 0.63
CA SER A 157 12.69 -7.48 -0.81
C SER A 157 11.84 -8.42 -1.68
N VAL A 158 11.15 -9.39 -1.08
CA VAL A 158 10.25 -10.33 -1.79
C VAL A 158 8.78 -9.98 -1.51
N PHE A 159 8.41 -9.94 -0.22
CA PHE A 159 7.09 -9.49 0.21
C PHE A 159 7.20 -8.48 1.33
N TYR A 160 6.51 -7.37 1.18
CA TYR A 160 6.47 -6.31 2.19
C TYR A 160 5.05 -5.95 2.58
N ARG A 161 4.81 -5.77 3.88
CA ARG A 161 3.56 -5.25 4.40
C ARG A 161 3.83 -4.02 5.25
N GLY A 162 3.36 -2.88 4.79
CA GLY A 162 3.57 -1.60 5.45
C GLY A 162 3.36 -0.44 4.50
N VAL A 163 3.79 0.75 4.92
CA VAL A 163 3.84 1.92 4.05
C VAL A 163 5.21 1.92 3.36
N LEU A 164 5.26 1.89 2.02
CA LEU A 164 6.53 1.82 1.28
C LEU A 164 7.47 3.00 1.60
N LYS A 165 6.91 4.19 1.84
CA LYS A 165 7.66 5.38 2.27
C LYS A 165 8.40 5.21 3.59
N ASP A 166 7.93 4.31 4.44
CA ASP A 166 8.53 4.01 5.75
C ASP A 166 9.54 2.86 5.65
N SER A 167 9.77 2.30 4.46
CA SER A 167 10.72 1.19 4.30
C SER A 167 12.15 1.71 4.23
N GLU A 168 13.02 1.19 5.11
CA GLU A 168 14.45 1.54 5.13
C GLU A 168 15.18 1.09 3.86
N ASN A 169 14.62 0.12 3.13
CA ASN A 169 15.24 -0.55 1.98
C ASN A 169 14.97 0.12 0.63
N LYS A 170 14.48 1.37 0.58
CA LYS A 170 14.13 2.09 -0.67
C LYS A 170 13.23 1.24 -1.59
N LEU A 171 12.23 0.57 -1.02
CA LEU A 171 11.36 -0.36 -1.76
C LEU A 171 10.50 0.32 -2.84
N GLU A 172 10.49 1.66 -2.88
CA GLU A 172 9.81 2.47 -3.89
C GLU A 172 10.40 2.31 -5.30
N GLU A 173 11.67 1.92 -5.41
CA GLU A 173 12.37 1.74 -6.70
C GLU A 173 11.98 0.41 -7.37
N PHE A 174 11.40 -0.54 -6.62
CA PHE A 174 10.93 -1.82 -7.15
C PHE A 174 9.53 -1.70 -7.76
N GLN A 175 9.34 -2.31 -8.94
CA GLN A 175 8.00 -2.54 -9.46
C GLN A 175 7.27 -3.50 -8.52
N HIS A 176 6.05 -3.15 -8.14
CA HIS A 176 5.31 -3.92 -7.17
C HIS A 176 3.84 -4.03 -7.53
N THR A 177 3.23 -5.15 -7.13
CA THR A 177 1.78 -5.35 -7.22
C THR A 177 1.19 -5.50 -5.83
N ARG A 178 0.09 -4.79 -5.58
CA ARG A 178 -0.71 -4.99 -4.37
C ARG A 178 -1.49 -6.29 -4.48
N MET A 179 -1.31 -7.17 -3.51
CA MET A 179 -2.06 -8.41 -3.39
C MET A 179 -3.01 -8.34 -2.20
N PHE A 180 -4.30 -8.54 -2.44
CA PHE A 180 -5.30 -8.64 -1.39
C PHE A 180 -5.20 -9.97 -0.66
N ARG A 181 -4.96 -9.93 0.65
CA ARG A 181 -4.63 -11.11 1.47
C ARG A 181 -5.80 -12.10 1.48
N LYS A 182 -7.01 -11.60 1.71
CA LYS A 182 -8.23 -12.41 1.72
C LYS A 182 -8.44 -13.13 0.39
N THR A 183 -8.38 -12.42 -0.74
CA THR A 183 -8.55 -12.99 -2.07
C THR A 183 -7.53 -14.08 -2.38
N VAL A 184 -6.24 -13.83 -2.10
CA VAL A 184 -5.17 -14.82 -2.33
C VAL A 184 -5.41 -16.08 -1.48
N ARG A 185 -5.79 -15.93 -0.22
CA ARG A 185 -6.08 -17.07 0.68
C ARG A 185 -7.33 -17.83 0.26
N GLU A 186 -8.41 -17.14 -0.09
CA GLU A 186 -9.65 -17.75 -0.57
C GLU A 186 -9.42 -18.54 -1.86
N LEU A 187 -8.68 -17.97 -2.82
CA LEU A 187 -8.27 -18.68 -4.03
C LEU A 187 -7.39 -19.88 -3.71
N TYR A 188 -6.41 -19.76 -2.81
CA TYR A 188 -5.58 -20.88 -2.42
C TYR A 188 -6.40 -22.03 -1.81
N HIS A 189 -7.36 -21.71 -0.93
CA HIS A 189 -8.23 -22.71 -0.32
C HIS A 189 -9.25 -23.31 -1.30
N ALA A 190 -9.70 -22.54 -2.30
CA ALA A 190 -10.55 -23.04 -3.37
C ALA A 190 -9.81 -23.99 -4.32
N TYR A 191 -8.50 -23.79 -4.52
CA TYR A 191 -7.65 -24.58 -5.40
C TYR A 191 -6.76 -25.56 -4.60
N GLY A 192 -7.26 -26.78 -4.37
CA GLY A 192 -6.54 -27.82 -3.61
C GLY A 192 -5.70 -28.78 -4.46
N GLY A 193 -4.50 -29.14 -3.98
CA GLY A 193 -3.73 -30.28 -4.48
C GLY A 193 -3.21 -30.12 -5.92
N ARG A 194 -3.85 -30.79 -6.89
CA ARG A 194 -3.40 -30.85 -8.30
C ARG A 194 -3.66 -29.56 -9.08
N THR A 195 -4.63 -28.74 -8.66
CA THR A 195 -5.01 -27.51 -9.37
C THR A 195 -4.21 -26.28 -8.93
N ILE A 196 -3.36 -26.39 -7.90
CA ILE A 196 -2.48 -25.30 -7.43
C ILE A 196 -1.56 -24.77 -8.55
N LYS A 197 -1.20 -25.61 -9.53
CA LYS A 197 -0.42 -25.16 -10.69
C LYS A 197 -1.16 -24.11 -11.54
N GLN A 198 -2.49 -24.23 -11.67
CA GLN A 198 -3.30 -23.25 -12.40
C GLN A 198 -3.31 -21.90 -11.68
N LEU A 199 -3.29 -21.92 -10.35
CA LEU A 199 -3.22 -20.72 -9.54
C LEU A 199 -1.91 -19.95 -9.76
N ALA A 200 -0.80 -20.66 -9.97
CA ALA A 200 0.49 -20.05 -10.29
C ALA A 200 0.44 -19.24 -11.60
N ILE A 201 -0.26 -19.75 -12.61
CA ILE A 201 -0.44 -19.07 -13.89
C ILE A 201 -1.23 -17.77 -13.69
N ILE A 202 -2.30 -17.80 -12.89
CA ILE A 202 -3.07 -16.60 -12.55
C ILE A 202 -2.17 -15.57 -11.88
N TYR A 203 -1.33 -16.00 -10.93
CA TYR A 203 -0.40 -15.12 -10.22
C TYR A 203 0.72 -14.57 -11.11
N ALA A 204 1.21 -15.34 -12.08
CA ALA A 204 2.21 -14.86 -13.04
C ALA A 204 1.68 -13.74 -13.94
N VAL A 205 0.37 -13.74 -14.22
CA VAL A 205 -0.28 -12.72 -15.07
C VAL A 205 -0.67 -11.46 -14.26
N LEU A 206 -0.82 -11.56 -12.93
CA LEU A 206 -1.25 -10.43 -12.08
C LEU A 206 -0.44 -9.14 -12.25
N PRO A 207 0.91 -9.16 -12.29
CA PRO A 207 1.69 -7.95 -12.49
C PRO A 207 1.34 -7.25 -13.80
N PHE A 208 1.04 -8.02 -14.86
CA PHE A 208 0.76 -7.51 -16.19
C PHE A 208 -0.62 -6.84 -16.33
N VAL A 209 -1.58 -7.18 -15.45
CA VAL A 209 -2.91 -6.57 -15.44
C VAL A 209 -2.91 -5.18 -14.78
N ASN A 210 -1.94 -4.91 -13.90
CA ASN A 210 -1.85 -3.65 -13.15
C ASN A 210 -1.17 -2.48 -13.90
N PHE A 211 -0.60 -2.69 -15.10
CA PHE A 211 0.13 -1.64 -15.81
C PHE A 211 -0.72 -0.52 -16.41
N ARG A 212 -2.06 -0.59 -16.36
CA ARG A 212 -2.91 0.46 -16.96
C ARG A 212 -3.17 1.67 -16.08
N SER A 213 -2.73 1.70 -14.82
CA SER A 213 -2.92 2.84 -13.91
C SER A 213 -1.69 3.74 -13.75
N GLU A 214 -0.51 3.34 -14.23
CA GLU A 214 0.70 4.16 -14.14
C GLU A 214 0.78 5.27 -15.21
N MET A 215 0.06 5.12 -16.33
CA MET A 215 0.18 6.04 -17.49
C MET A 215 -0.52 7.40 -17.30
N GLU A 216 -1.23 7.62 -16.19
CA GLU A 216 -1.94 8.87 -15.91
C GLU A 216 -1.61 9.46 -14.54
N ARG A 217 -0.35 9.38 -14.07
CA ARG A 217 0.10 10.33 -13.04
C ARG A 217 0.39 11.67 -13.72
N PRO A 218 -0.46 12.71 -13.60
CA PRO A 218 -0.03 14.05 -13.98
C PRO A 218 1.15 14.40 -13.08
N THR A 219 2.30 14.66 -13.70
CA THR A 219 3.39 15.36 -13.05
C THR A 219 2.80 16.66 -12.48
N VAL A 220 2.73 16.75 -11.15
CA VAL A 220 2.41 18.02 -10.51
C VAL A 220 3.64 18.89 -10.77
N PRO A 221 3.54 19.97 -11.56
CA PRO A 221 4.68 20.85 -11.75
C PRO A 221 5.09 21.40 -10.38
N PRO A 222 6.39 21.51 -10.08
CA PRO A 222 6.85 22.01 -8.80
C PRO A 222 6.23 23.40 -8.55
N SER A 223 5.72 23.57 -7.33
CA SER A 223 5.21 24.84 -6.81
C SER A 223 6.28 25.93 -6.99
N PRO A 224 5.93 27.12 -7.55
CA PRO A 224 6.87 28.20 -7.77
C PRO A 224 7.14 28.92 -6.44
N ARG A 225 7.90 28.29 -5.54
CA ARG A 225 8.38 28.91 -4.31
C ARG A 225 9.83 28.62 -3.94
N HIS A 226 10.64 28.01 -4.82
CA HIS A 226 12.07 27.78 -4.58
C HIS A 226 12.93 28.23 -5.77
N GLU A 227 12.70 29.44 -6.29
CA GLU A 227 13.60 30.09 -7.27
C GLU A 227 14.08 31.48 -6.81
N ARG A 228 14.07 31.77 -5.50
CA ARG A 228 14.57 33.04 -4.96
C ARG A 228 15.60 32.87 -3.86
N GLU A 229 16.56 31.98 -4.04
CA GLU A 229 17.71 31.91 -3.11
C GLU A 229 19.04 31.45 -3.73
N LEU A 230 19.19 31.51 -5.06
CA LEU A 230 20.47 31.22 -5.74
C LEU A 230 20.88 32.32 -6.75
N ALA A 231 20.52 33.57 -6.44
CA ALA A 231 21.02 34.74 -7.16
C ALA A 231 21.58 35.75 -6.15
N CYS A 232 22.64 35.35 -5.46
CA CYS A 232 23.61 36.23 -4.80
C CYS A 232 24.78 35.36 -4.29
N GLU A 233 25.70 35.03 -5.18
CA GLU A 233 27.14 34.94 -4.93
C GLU A 233 27.88 35.23 -6.24
#